data_AF-A0A9R1P157-F1
#
_entry.id   AF-A0A9R1P157-F1
#
_cell.length_a   1.000
_cell.length_b   1.000
_cell.length_c   1.000
_cell.angle_alpha   90.00
_cell.angle_beta   90.00
_cell.angle_gamma   90.00
#
_symmetry.space_group_name_H-M   'P 1'
#
loop_
_entity.id
_entity.type
_entity.pdbx_description
1 polymer ?
#
loop_
_entity_poly.entity_id
_entity_poly.type
_entity_poly.pdbx_seq_one_letter_code
_entity_poly.pdbx_strand_id
1 'polypeptide(L)'
;MVTKVVDLRSDTVTKPSEAMRAAMAAAEVDDDVLGADPTAQRFEAEMARIMGKEAALFVPSGTMGNLVSVLAHCDTRGSEVILGDNSHIHIYENGGISTLGGVHPRTVPNNPDGTMDIHKIVAAIRHPDGAMYYPTTRLICLENTHGK
;
A
#
# COMPACT_ATOMS: atom_id res chain seq x y z
N MET A 1 13.80 32.95 13.79
CA MET A 1 14.69 32.01 13.08
C MET A 1 14.14 30.61 13.29
N VAL A 2 13.93 29.83 12.23
CA VAL A 2 13.56 28.41 12.38
C VAL A 2 14.78 27.70 12.97
N THR A 3 14.65 27.14 14.17
CA THR A 3 15.72 26.33 14.78
C THR A 3 16.03 25.17 13.85
N LYS A 4 17.29 25.04 13.40
CA LYS A 4 17.72 23.85 12.66
C LYS A 4 17.81 22.70 13.67
N VAL A 5 16.77 21.88 13.70
CA VAL A 5 16.70 20.67 14.53
C VAL A 5 17.16 19.49 13.66
N VAL A 6 18.08 18.70 14.19
CA VAL A 6 18.39 17.38 13.61
C VAL A 6 17.25 16.44 14.03
N ASP A 7 16.37 16.12 13.09
CA ASP A 7 15.20 15.28 13.33
C ASP A 7 15.39 13.91 12.66
N LEU A 8 15.63 12.89 13.47
CA LEU A 8 15.88 11.50 13.02
C LEU A 8 14.70 10.58 13.35
N ARG A 9 13.50 11.13 13.58
CA ARG A 9 12.31 10.34 13.94
C ARG A 9 11.82 9.48 12.78
N SER A 10 11.81 10.04 11.57
CA SER A 10 11.39 9.38 10.32
C SER A 10 11.72 10.28 9.13
N ASP A 11 11.88 9.70 7.95
CA ASP A 11 11.94 10.41 6.65
C ASP A 11 10.65 11.15 6.27
N THR A 12 9.51 10.78 6.87
CA THR A 12 8.22 11.48 6.71
C THR A 12 8.22 12.93 7.22
N VAL A 13 9.23 13.35 8.01
CA VAL A 13 9.36 14.74 8.49
C VAL A 13 9.94 15.70 7.44
N THR A 14 10.26 15.20 6.25
CA THR A 14 10.79 15.99 5.13
C THR A 14 9.87 17.17 4.78
N LYS A 15 10.48 18.29 4.38
CA LYS A 15 9.75 19.50 3.98
C LYS A 15 9.99 19.77 2.49
N PRO A 16 8.97 20.25 1.76
CA PRO A 16 9.14 20.65 0.36
C PRO A 16 10.26 21.69 0.22
N SER A 17 11.18 21.43 -0.72
CA SER A 17 12.21 22.39 -1.14
C SER A 17 11.59 23.60 -1.82
N GLU A 18 12.36 24.68 -2.01
CA GLU A 18 11.87 25.87 -2.72
C GLU A 18 11.42 25.57 -4.15
N ALA A 19 12.17 24.72 -4.87
CA ALA A 19 11.81 24.28 -6.21
C ALA A 19 10.48 23.48 -6.21
N MET A 20 10.29 22.58 -5.24
CA MET A 20 9.04 21.83 -5.11
C MET A 20 7.86 22.76 -4.79
N ARG A 21 8.06 23.77 -3.93
CA ARG A 21 7.03 24.78 -3.63
C ARG A 21 6.65 25.60 -4.85
N ALA A 22 7.63 26.03 -5.66
CA ALA A 22 7.38 26.74 -6.90
C ALA A 22 6.61 25.87 -7.91
N ALA A 23 6.99 24.59 -8.06
CA ALA A 23 6.30 23.64 -8.94
C ALA A 23 4.84 23.41 -8.51
N MET A 24 4.60 23.21 -7.21
CA MET A 24 3.23 23.07 -6.68
C MET A 24 2.38 24.33 -6.92
N ALA A 25 2.96 25.52 -6.71
CA ALA A 25 2.23 26.78 -6.90
C ALA A 25 1.92 27.09 -8.37
N ALA A 26 2.73 26.57 -9.29
CA ALA A 26 2.58 26.76 -10.74
C ALA A 26 1.88 25.58 -11.44
N ALA A 27 1.42 24.57 -10.70
CA ALA A 27 0.78 23.40 -11.29
C ALA A 27 -0.54 23.77 -11.99
N GLU A 28 -0.73 23.25 -13.20
CA GLU A 28 -2.03 23.26 -13.86
C GLU A 28 -2.92 22.22 -13.19
N VAL A 29 -4.08 22.62 -12.70
CA VAL A 29 -4.99 21.76 -11.91
C VAL A 29 -6.41 21.88 -12.45
N ASP A 30 -7.19 20.82 -12.26
CA ASP A 30 -8.62 20.78 -12.58
C ASP A 30 -9.32 19.71 -11.71
N ASP A 31 -10.56 19.35 -12.03
CA ASP A 31 -11.32 18.32 -11.32
C ASP A 31 -10.83 16.90 -11.66
N ASP A 32 -10.14 16.27 -10.70
CA ASP A 32 -9.65 14.89 -10.80
C ASP A 32 -10.78 13.83 -10.82
N VAL A 33 -11.95 14.11 -10.21
CA VAL A 33 -13.10 13.18 -10.26
C VAL A 33 -13.63 13.04 -11.68
N LEU A 34 -13.55 14.11 -12.47
CA LEU A 34 -13.88 14.09 -13.90
C LEU A 34 -12.72 13.61 -14.77
N GLY A 35 -11.56 13.31 -14.17
CA GLY A 35 -10.34 12.94 -14.87
C GLY A 35 -9.80 14.09 -15.72
N ALA A 36 -9.97 15.34 -15.29
CA ALA A 36 -9.53 16.51 -16.05
C ALA A 36 -8.22 17.12 -15.53
N ASP A 37 -7.74 16.75 -14.32
CA ASP A 37 -6.52 17.34 -13.75
C ASP A 37 -5.26 16.93 -14.53
N PRO A 38 -4.61 17.86 -15.26
CA PRO A 38 -3.50 17.52 -16.12
C PRO A 38 -2.21 17.20 -15.34
N THR A 39 -2.06 17.70 -14.11
CA THR A 39 -0.89 17.40 -13.29
C THR A 39 -0.99 16.00 -12.70
N ALA A 40 -2.16 15.61 -12.19
CA ALA A 40 -2.42 14.26 -11.70
C ALA A 40 -2.23 13.22 -12.81
N GLN A 41 -2.85 13.42 -13.99
CA GLN A 41 -2.70 12.52 -15.12
C GLN A 41 -1.24 12.33 -15.57
N ARG A 42 -0.46 13.41 -15.66
CA ARG A 42 0.96 13.33 -16.01
C ARG A 42 1.75 12.55 -14.96
N PHE A 43 1.46 12.77 -13.68
CA PHE A 43 2.11 12.04 -12.59
C PHE A 43 1.79 10.55 -12.66
N GLU A 44 0.52 10.17 -12.80
CA GLU A 44 0.10 8.76 -12.90
C GLU A 44 0.67 8.07 -14.13
N ALA A 45 0.63 8.73 -15.30
CA ALA A 45 1.22 8.19 -16.53
C ALA A 45 2.72 7.95 -16.40
N GLU A 46 3.45 8.88 -15.76
CA GLU A 46 4.88 8.73 -15.52
C GLU A 46 5.17 7.61 -14.51
N MET A 47 4.37 7.49 -13.44
CA MET A 47 4.53 6.39 -12.47
C MET A 47 4.24 5.03 -13.10
N ALA A 48 3.19 4.92 -13.92
CA ALA A 48 2.88 3.70 -14.66
C ALA A 48 4.06 3.31 -15.58
N ARG A 49 4.63 4.30 -16.29
CA ARG A 49 5.80 4.10 -17.16
C ARG A 49 7.04 3.64 -16.39
N ILE A 50 7.38 4.30 -15.27
CA ILE A 50 8.54 3.93 -14.44
C ILE A 50 8.40 2.51 -13.88
N MET A 51 7.19 2.13 -13.47
CA MET A 51 6.92 0.83 -12.87
C MET A 51 6.66 -0.28 -13.91
N GLY A 52 6.61 0.04 -15.20
CA GLY A 52 6.28 -0.90 -16.27
C GLY A 52 4.87 -1.47 -16.13
N LYS A 53 3.89 -0.65 -15.73
CA LYS A 53 2.48 -1.01 -15.54
C LYS A 53 1.58 -0.28 -16.53
N GLU A 54 0.38 -0.79 -16.72
CA GLU A 54 -0.61 -0.23 -17.65
C GLU A 54 -1.21 1.09 -17.13
N ALA A 55 -1.35 1.23 -15.82
CA ALA A 55 -1.93 2.40 -15.16
C ALA A 55 -1.33 2.61 -13.76
N ALA A 56 -1.57 3.79 -13.20
CA ALA A 56 -1.30 4.14 -11.80
C ALA A 56 -2.47 4.99 -11.26
N LEU A 57 -2.52 5.14 -9.93
CA LEU A 57 -3.53 5.95 -9.24
C LEU A 57 -2.84 6.76 -8.14
N PHE A 58 -3.03 8.08 -8.13
CA PHE A 58 -2.58 8.94 -7.05
C PHE A 58 -3.52 8.82 -5.84
N VAL A 59 -2.94 8.65 -4.65
CA VAL A 59 -3.70 8.53 -3.40
C VAL A 59 -3.09 9.43 -2.31
N PRO A 60 -3.87 9.91 -1.33
CA PRO A 60 -3.39 10.84 -0.31
C PRO A 60 -2.36 10.25 0.67
N SER A 61 -2.28 8.92 0.81
CA SER A 61 -1.36 8.26 1.74
C SER A 61 -1.03 6.83 1.33
N GLY A 62 0.10 6.30 1.81
CA GLY A 62 0.47 4.89 1.64
C GLY A 62 -0.55 3.93 2.24
N THR A 63 -1.15 4.27 3.39
CA THR A 63 -2.25 3.49 3.99
C THR A 63 -3.46 3.38 3.07
N MET A 64 -3.84 4.45 2.37
CA MET A 64 -4.91 4.37 1.37
C MET A 64 -4.48 3.53 0.18
N GLY A 65 -3.23 3.67 -0.29
CA GLY A 65 -2.68 2.87 -1.39
C GLY A 65 -2.73 1.38 -1.12
N ASN A 66 -2.30 0.94 0.06
CA ASN A 66 -2.41 -0.45 0.50
C ASN A 66 -3.86 -0.90 0.62
N LEU A 67 -4.72 -0.09 1.26
CA LEU A 67 -6.13 -0.42 1.44
C LEU A 67 -6.82 -0.64 0.09
N VAL A 68 -6.75 0.31 -0.85
CA VAL A 68 -7.42 0.17 -2.15
C VAL A 68 -6.85 -0.98 -2.97
N SER A 69 -5.55 -1.24 -2.87
CA SER A 69 -4.92 -2.40 -3.52
C SER A 69 -5.47 -3.72 -2.98
N VAL A 70 -5.58 -3.85 -1.66
CA VAL A 70 -6.16 -5.04 -1.04
C VAL A 70 -7.64 -5.18 -1.40
N LEU A 71 -8.42 -4.10 -1.38
CA LEU A 71 -9.85 -4.16 -1.78
C LEU A 71 -10.04 -4.53 -3.24
N ALA A 72 -9.18 -4.07 -4.14
CA ALA A 72 -9.25 -4.40 -5.56
C ALA A 72 -8.90 -5.88 -5.84
N HIS A 73 -7.93 -6.44 -5.10
CA HIS A 73 -7.54 -7.84 -5.25
C HIS A 73 -8.39 -8.83 -4.43
N CYS A 74 -8.99 -8.36 -3.34
CA CYS A 74 -9.93 -9.09 -2.50
C CYS A 74 -11.35 -8.57 -2.73
N ASP A 75 -11.83 -8.79 -3.95
CA ASP A 75 -13.12 -8.31 -4.49
C ASP A 75 -14.38 -8.84 -3.78
N THR A 76 -14.21 -9.76 -2.84
CA THR A 76 -15.30 -10.45 -2.14
C THR A 76 -15.04 -10.47 -0.63
N ARG A 77 -16.06 -10.10 0.17
CA ARG A 77 -16.00 -10.20 1.63
C ARG A 77 -15.75 -11.66 2.05
N GLY A 78 -14.89 -11.86 3.04
CA GLY A 78 -14.41 -13.20 3.40
C GLY A 78 -13.25 -13.70 2.53
N SER A 79 -12.71 -12.85 1.64
CA SER A 79 -11.37 -13.05 1.09
C SER A 79 -10.31 -12.99 2.18
N GLU A 80 -9.18 -13.64 1.94
CA GLU A 80 -8.03 -13.67 2.82
C GLU A 80 -6.78 -13.19 2.09
N VAL A 81 -5.97 -12.39 2.78
CA VAL A 81 -4.67 -11.93 2.34
C VAL A 81 -3.58 -12.52 3.22
N ILE A 82 -2.56 -13.12 2.59
CA ILE A 82 -1.35 -13.59 3.26
C ILE A 82 -0.34 -12.44 3.31
N LEU A 83 0.23 -12.16 4.47
CA LEU A 83 1.18 -11.07 4.68
C LEU A 83 2.11 -11.35 5.86
N GLY A 84 3.20 -10.59 5.96
CA GLY A 84 4.15 -10.71 7.06
C GLY A 84 3.54 -10.26 8.40
N ASP A 85 3.83 -10.97 9.48
CA ASP A 85 3.36 -10.62 10.83
C ASP A 85 3.86 -9.26 11.33
N ASN A 86 4.96 -8.73 10.79
CA ASN A 86 5.48 -7.40 11.10
C ASN A 86 5.23 -6.37 9.98
N SER A 87 4.46 -6.71 8.94
CA SER A 87 4.19 -5.79 7.83
C SER A 87 3.35 -4.58 8.24
N HIS A 88 3.55 -3.46 7.55
CA HIS A 88 2.87 -2.20 7.81
C HIS A 88 1.34 -2.33 7.71
N ILE A 89 0.85 -3.07 6.70
CA ILE A 89 -0.56 -3.39 6.51
C ILE A 89 -1.15 -4.05 7.75
N HIS A 90 -0.39 -4.93 8.41
CA HIS A 90 -0.87 -5.63 9.60
C HIS A 90 -0.86 -4.74 10.85
N ILE A 91 0.27 -4.10 11.12
CA ILE A 91 0.55 -3.48 12.42
C ILE A 91 0.10 -2.02 12.48
N TYR A 92 0.34 -1.24 11.42
CA TYR A 92 0.30 0.23 11.48
C TYR A 92 -0.88 0.85 10.72
N GLU A 93 -1.76 0.05 10.13
CA GLU A 93 -2.92 0.52 9.35
C GLU A 93 -4.26 0.29 10.05
N ASN A 94 -4.23 0.13 11.37
CA ASN A 94 -5.39 0.06 12.25
C ASN A 94 -6.42 -1.03 11.83
N GLY A 95 -5.93 -2.12 11.24
CA GLY A 95 -6.79 -3.20 10.73
C GLY A 95 -7.74 -2.77 9.60
N GLY A 96 -7.39 -1.73 8.83
CA GLY A 96 -8.25 -1.15 7.79
C GLY A 96 -8.79 -2.17 6.78
N ILE A 97 -7.97 -3.13 6.37
CA ILE A 97 -8.38 -4.19 5.42
C ILE A 97 -9.51 -5.07 5.98
N SER A 98 -9.53 -5.29 7.28
CA SER A 98 -10.55 -6.12 7.94
C SER A 98 -11.79 -5.30 8.27
N THR A 99 -11.62 -4.10 8.81
CA THR A 99 -12.73 -3.24 9.24
C THR A 99 -13.53 -2.66 8.08
N LEU A 100 -12.84 -2.21 7.02
CA LEU A 100 -13.47 -1.60 5.85
C LEU A 100 -13.74 -2.64 4.76
N GLY A 101 -12.75 -3.50 4.49
CA GLY A 101 -12.81 -4.49 3.41
C GLY A 101 -13.49 -5.81 3.74
N GLY A 102 -13.62 -6.16 5.02
CA GLY A 102 -14.03 -7.52 5.39
C GLY A 102 -13.05 -8.58 4.89
N VAL A 103 -11.77 -8.22 4.77
CA VAL A 103 -10.68 -9.11 4.35
C VAL A 103 -9.99 -9.69 5.59
N HIS A 104 -9.84 -11.01 5.61
CA HIS A 104 -9.19 -11.74 6.70
C HIS A 104 -7.66 -11.68 6.54
N PRO A 105 -6.89 -11.26 7.57
CA PRO A 105 -5.43 -11.32 7.52
C PRO A 105 -4.94 -12.72 7.91
N ARG A 106 -4.04 -13.29 7.10
CA ARG A 106 -3.34 -14.54 7.39
C ARG A 106 -1.85 -14.25 7.50
N THR A 107 -1.38 -14.05 8.72
CA THR A 107 0.02 -13.70 8.94
C THR A 107 0.95 -14.90 8.79
N VAL A 108 2.12 -14.66 8.21
CA VAL A 108 3.25 -15.58 8.17
C VAL A 108 4.44 -14.88 8.82
N PRO A 109 5.22 -15.55 9.70
CA PRO A 109 6.35 -14.92 10.35
C PRO A 109 7.37 -14.36 9.36
N ASN A 110 7.70 -13.08 9.48
CA ASN A 110 8.81 -12.49 8.75
C ASN A 110 10.15 -13.08 9.24
N ASN A 111 11.07 -13.29 8.30
CA ASN A 111 12.47 -13.55 8.59
C ASN A 111 13.17 -12.26 9.07
N PRO A 112 14.37 -12.34 9.68
CA PRO A 112 15.10 -11.15 10.14
C PRO A 112 15.47 -10.13 9.05
N ASP A 113 15.43 -10.52 7.78
CA ASP A 113 15.65 -9.66 6.61
C ASP A 113 14.34 -9.10 6.00
N GLY A 114 13.20 -9.36 6.64
CA GLY A 114 11.87 -8.95 6.20
C GLY A 114 11.20 -9.87 5.19
N THR A 115 11.91 -10.86 4.65
CA THR A 115 11.31 -11.85 3.74
C THR A 115 10.36 -12.79 4.49
N MET A 116 9.60 -13.59 3.75
CA MET A 116 8.81 -14.69 4.31
C MET A 116 9.25 -16.01 3.67
N ASP A 117 9.31 -17.08 4.47
CA ASP A 117 9.60 -18.42 3.96
C ASP A 117 8.50 -18.86 2.98
N ILE A 118 8.89 -19.18 1.75
CA ILE A 118 7.97 -19.58 0.68
C ILE A 118 7.15 -20.83 1.04
N HIS A 119 7.72 -21.77 1.80
CA HIS A 119 7.00 -22.96 2.24
C HIS A 119 5.92 -22.62 3.27
N LYS A 120 6.17 -21.62 4.13
CA LYS A 120 5.15 -21.12 5.07
C LYS A 120 4.05 -20.35 4.35
N ILE A 121 4.39 -19.58 3.31
CA ILE A 121 3.38 -18.95 2.44
C ILE A 121 2.51 -20.03 1.80
N VAL A 122 3.10 -21.04 1.14
CA VAL A 122 2.35 -22.14 0.49
C VAL A 122 1.48 -22.87 1.49
N ALA A 123 1.98 -23.19 2.68
CA ALA A 123 1.22 -23.84 3.74
C ALA A 123 0.09 -22.97 4.31
N ALA A 124 0.16 -21.65 4.15
CA ALA A 124 -0.89 -20.72 4.56
C ALA A 124 -2.02 -20.59 3.53
N ILE A 125 -1.82 -21.00 2.27
CA ILE A 125 -2.86 -20.99 1.24
C ILE A 125 -3.92 -22.04 1.60
N ARG A 126 -5.17 -21.61 1.66
CA ARG A 126 -6.29 -22.49 2.00
C ARG A 126 -6.73 -23.32 0.79
N HIS A 127 -7.06 -24.58 1.07
CA HIS A 127 -7.58 -25.48 0.04
C HIS A 127 -9.01 -25.05 -0.39
N PRO A 128 -9.32 -24.99 -1.69
CA PRO A 128 -10.64 -24.57 -2.18
C PRO A 128 -11.81 -25.42 -1.65
N ASP A 129 -11.58 -26.72 -1.41
CA ASP A 129 -12.60 -27.62 -0.83
C ASP A 129 -13.12 -27.14 0.54
N GLY A 130 -12.34 -26.29 1.22
CA GLY A 130 -12.73 -25.69 2.50
C GLY A 130 -13.43 -24.34 2.42
N ALA A 131 -13.79 -23.87 1.23
CA ALA A 131 -14.40 -22.56 1.03
C ALA A 131 -15.74 -22.36 1.77
N MET A 132 -16.43 -23.44 2.15
CA MET A 132 -17.67 -23.34 2.96
C MET A 132 -17.39 -22.94 4.41
N TYR A 133 -16.21 -23.22 4.95
CA TYR A 133 -15.89 -23.05 6.37
C TYR A 133 -14.69 -22.14 6.65
N TYR A 134 -13.92 -21.78 5.63
CA TYR A 134 -12.80 -20.83 5.75
C TYR A 134 -12.86 -19.69 4.72
N PRO A 135 -12.22 -18.55 5.02
CA PRO A 135 -11.93 -17.52 4.03
C PRO A 135 -11.21 -18.05 2.78
N THR A 136 -11.35 -17.38 1.64
CA THR A 136 -10.62 -17.76 0.40
C THR A 136 -9.34 -16.95 0.26
N THR A 137 -8.18 -17.59 0.22
CA THR A 137 -6.90 -16.91 -0.07
C THR A 137 -6.92 -16.29 -1.47
N ARG A 138 -6.79 -14.97 -1.57
CA ARG A 138 -6.83 -14.21 -2.85
C ARG A 138 -5.56 -13.45 -3.17
N LEU A 139 -4.84 -13.01 -2.14
CA LEU A 139 -3.70 -12.10 -2.28
C LEU A 139 -2.55 -12.51 -1.36
N ILE A 140 -1.33 -12.31 -1.84
CA ILE A 140 -0.11 -12.38 -1.03
C ILE A 140 0.53 -10.99 -1.11
N CYS A 141 0.72 -10.33 0.04
CA CYS A 141 1.40 -9.03 0.13
C CYS A 141 2.83 -9.21 0.65
N LEU A 142 3.76 -8.56 -0.03
CA LEU A 142 5.17 -8.44 0.38
C LEU A 142 5.49 -6.97 0.65
N GLU A 143 6.51 -6.71 1.45
CA GLU A 143 6.94 -5.35 1.79
C GLU A 143 8.41 -5.14 1.44
N ASN A 144 8.71 -4.06 0.72
CA ASN A 144 10.07 -3.69 0.34
C ASN A 144 10.21 -2.16 0.23
N THR A 145 11.08 -1.50 0.98
CA THR A 145 11.94 -2.06 2.05
C THR A 145 11.13 -2.41 3.30
N HIS A 146 11.51 -3.46 4.02
CA HIS A 146 10.91 -3.79 5.31
C HIS A 146 11.68 -3.13 6.46
N GLY A 147 10.98 -2.31 7.25
CA GLY A 147 11.54 -1.71 8.47
C GLY A 147 11.69 -2.75 9.59
N LYS A 148 12.56 -2.47 10.57
CA LYS A 148 12.65 -3.25 11.80
C LYS A 148 11.73 -2.70 12.88
#